data_AF-A0A9E7B7H3-F1
#
_entry.id   AF-A0A9E7B7H3-F1
#
_cell.length_a   1.000
_cell.length_b   1.000
_cell.length_c   1.000
_cell.angle_alpha   90.00
_cell.angle_beta   90.00
_cell.angle_gamma   90.00
#
_symmetry.space_group_name_H-M   'P 1'
#
loop_
_entity.id
_entity.type
_entity.pdbx_description
1 polymer ?
#
loop_
_entity_poly.entity_id
_entity_poly.type
_entity_poly.pdbx_seq_one_letter_code
_entity_poly.pdbx_strand_id
1 'polypeptide(L)'
;IILESFSNKVISSFGGKYNVCPNLDSISAGAIIFPSFYASGNRSDRGMAAILGSYPSLLSQSIINFPEKSDKLPMMSDYFNRNGYHTSFYYGGDIDFYNLKSFVLQGEYNEVTSQNDFPKELREMSNWGVPDGYLFQRVLKEIDNPKPFFTVVYTLSSHTPYDVPVQMIKGSSNEAKFLNSLAYTDSCLGDFIRDFKQTKYWDNTLLIITSDHGALEPGPTEIIEPATYQIPLIWTGGVVKNPGVIHKIGGQPDLTPTLVKQFGWKPEASVFGHDLLTTPSYAFYMCDSGWGYVTDEGEFFYDQNSGDFIHFSSTENAKPDFDFAKSYLQVLHDDFLKK
;
A
#
# COMPACT_ATOMS: atom_id res chain seq x y z
N ILE A 1 -4.49 -4.82 -5.01
CA ILE A 1 -3.74 -3.95 -5.95
C ILE A 1 -2.98 -2.94 -5.11
N ILE A 2 -1.66 -2.94 -5.24
CA ILE A 2 -0.75 -2.03 -4.54
C ILE A 2 -0.24 -1.06 -5.59
N LEU A 3 -0.54 0.22 -5.40
CA LEU A 3 -0.15 1.31 -6.29
C LEU A 3 1.16 1.92 -5.81
N GLU A 4 2.16 1.95 -6.68
CA GLU A 4 3.47 2.58 -6.42
C GLU A 4 3.33 4.10 -6.19
N SER A 5 3.75 4.61 -5.04
CA SER A 5 3.88 6.06 -4.78
C SER A 5 2.58 6.90 -4.82
N PHE A 6 1.40 6.30 -4.63
CA PHE A 6 0.12 7.04 -4.59
C PHE A 6 -0.17 7.59 -3.19
N SER A 7 -0.53 8.88 -3.10
CA SER A 7 -0.98 9.51 -1.84
C SER A 7 -2.38 10.09 -1.98
N ASN A 8 -3.04 10.36 -0.85
CA ASN A 8 -4.34 11.03 -0.82
C ASN A 8 -4.32 12.41 -1.50
N LYS A 9 -3.15 13.06 -1.56
CA LYS A 9 -2.96 14.40 -2.14
C LYS A 9 -3.43 14.53 -3.59
N VAL A 10 -3.39 13.44 -4.35
CA VAL A 10 -3.72 13.45 -5.80
C VAL A 10 -5.10 12.89 -6.14
N ILE A 11 -5.82 12.33 -5.15
CA ILE A 11 -7.11 11.66 -5.35
C ILE A 11 -8.23 12.50 -4.73
N SER A 12 -9.17 12.98 -5.54
CA SER A 12 -10.19 13.96 -5.10
C SER A 12 -11.12 13.41 -4.03
N SER A 13 -11.45 12.12 -4.10
CA SER A 13 -12.27 11.40 -3.12
C SER A 13 -11.63 11.32 -1.73
N PHE A 14 -10.32 11.58 -1.66
CA PHE A 14 -9.52 11.64 -0.43
C PHE A 14 -9.09 13.08 -0.09
N GLY A 15 -9.66 14.09 -0.76
CA GLY A 15 -9.37 15.51 -0.53
C GLY A 15 -8.27 16.10 -1.42
N GLY A 16 -7.70 15.31 -2.34
CA GLY A 16 -6.73 15.76 -3.32
C GLY A 16 -7.31 16.79 -4.30
N LYS A 17 -6.44 17.63 -4.88
CA LYS A 17 -6.86 18.79 -5.71
C LYS A 17 -6.25 18.84 -7.11
N TYR A 18 -5.54 17.79 -7.52
CA TYR A 18 -4.82 17.77 -8.79
C TYR A 18 -5.66 17.27 -9.97
N ASN A 19 -6.79 16.58 -9.71
CA ASN A 19 -7.68 16.01 -10.73
C ASN A 19 -6.98 15.08 -11.73
N VAL A 20 -6.00 14.30 -11.26
CA VAL A 20 -5.20 13.40 -12.11
C VAL A 20 -5.60 11.92 -11.99
N CYS A 21 -6.49 11.59 -11.05
CA CYS A 21 -6.94 10.22 -10.77
C CYS A 21 -8.47 10.03 -10.96
N PRO A 22 -9.04 10.37 -12.14
CA PRO A 22 -10.50 10.32 -12.35
C PRO A 22 -11.08 8.90 -12.24
N ASN A 23 -10.31 7.85 -12.54
CA ASN A 23 -10.80 6.48 -12.41
C ASN A 23 -10.88 6.07 -10.94
N LEU A 24 -9.84 6.33 -10.14
CA LEU A 24 -9.88 6.14 -8.68
C LEU A 24 -11.02 6.92 -8.03
N ASP A 25 -11.30 8.14 -8.49
CA ASP A 25 -12.44 8.92 -8.02
C ASP A 25 -13.78 8.25 -8.36
N SER A 26 -13.94 7.77 -9.60
CA SER A 26 -15.11 7.03 -10.03
C SER A 26 -15.30 5.70 -9.26
N ILE A 27 -14.21 4.97 -9.01
CA ILE A 27 -14.20 3.73 -8.23
C ILE A 27 -14.63 4.01 -6.79
N SER A 28 -14.10 5.07 -6.19
CA SER A 28 -14.35 5.46 -4.80
C SER A 28 -15.83 5.76 -4.54
N ALA A 29 -16.55 6.32 -5.52
CA ALA A 29 -17.98 6.64 -5.38
C ALA A 29 -18.88 5.44 -5.08
N GLY A 30 -18.46 4.23 -5.48
CA GLY A 30 -19.18 2.97 -5.22
C GLY A 30 -18.46 2.03 -4.25
N ALA A 31 -17.48 2.54 -3.50
CA ALA A 31 -16.61 1.75 -2.64
C ALA A 31 -16.80 2.05 -1.15
N ILE A 32 -16.17 1.25 -0.30
CA ILE A 32 -15.84 1.64 1.07
C ILE A 32 -14.45 2.27 1.04
N ILE A 33 -14.32 3.52 1.48
CA ILE A 33 -13.04 4.24 1.50
C ILE A 33 -12.61 4.60 2.91
N PHE A 34 -11.28 4.61 3.13
CA PHE A 34 -10.66 4.88 4.42
C PHE A 34 -9.70 6.08 4.28
N PRO A 35 -10.19 7.32 4.48
CA PRO A 35 -9.37 8.52 4.27
C PRO A 35 -8.25 8.70 5.29
N SER A 36 -8.36 8.05 6.46
CA SER A 36 -7.39 8.12 7.56
C SER A 36 -6.50 6.87 7.61
N PHE A 37 -6.02 6.41 6.45
CA PHE A 37 -5.13 5.26 6.32
C PHE A 37 -3.70 5.70 5.98
N TYR A 38 -2.71 5.18 6.71
CA TYR A 38 -1.34 5.68 6.67
C TYR A 38 -0.34 4.59 6.27
N ALA A 39 0.65 4.98 5.47
CA ALA A 39 1.82 4.18 5.18
C ALA A 39 2.70 4.09 6.43
N SER A 40 3.27 2.91 6.68
CA SER A 40 4.19 2.73 7.82
C SER A 40 5.54 3.42 7.63
N GLY A 41 5.87 3.76 6.38
CA GLY A 41 7.09 4.45 5.99
C GLY A 41 6.99 5.05 4.59
N ASN A 42 8.12 5.51 4.06
CA ASN A 42 8.23 6.29 2.82
C ASN A 42 8.90 5.53 1.66
N ARG A 43 8.94 4.19 1.71
CA ARG A 43 9.60 3.34 0.72
C ARG A 43 8.86 2.03 0.51
N SER A 44 8.95 1.48 -0.69
CA SER A 44 8.25 0.28 -1.11
C SER A 44 8.59 -0.96 -0.28
N ASP A 45 9.86 -1.15 0.09
CA ASP A 45 10.30 -2.27 0.94
C ASP A 45 9.66 -2.23 2.34
N ARG A 46 9.35 -1.04 2.86
CA ARG A 46 8.64 -0.86 4.14
C ARG A 46 7.14 -1.07 3.95
N GLY A 47 6.58 -0.53 2.87
CA GLY A 47 5.18 -0.67 2.49
C GLY A 47 4.76 -2.12 2.27
N MET A 48 5.55 -2.88 1.51
CA MET A 48 5.29 -4.28 1.21
C MET A 48 5.33 -5.15 2.48
N ALA A 49 6.29 -4.90 3.37
CA ALA A 49 6.38 -5.60 4.66
C ALA A 49 5.13 -5.33 5.53
N ALA A 50 4.66 -4.09 5.55
CA ALA A 50 3.50 -3.69 6.34
C ALA A 50 2.20 -4.24 5.77
N ILE A 51 1.99 -4.13 4.46
CA ILE A 51 0.77 -4.59 3.78
C ILE A 51 0.65 -6.11 3.85
N LEU A 52 1.71 -6.84 3.45
CA LEU A 52 1.65 -8.29 3.27
C LEU A 52 2.07 -9.07 4.51
N GLY A 53 2.96 -8.52 5.34
CA GLY A 53 3.49 -9.18 6.54
C GLY A 53 2.96 -8.60 7.86
N SER A 54 2.10 -7.57 7.81
CA SER A 54 1.62 -6.84 9.00
C SER A 54 2.75 -6.25 9.86
N TYR A 55 3.91 -5.96 9.26
CA TYR A 55 5.09 -5.51 9.99
C TYR A 55 5.42 -4.04 9.69
N PRO A 56 5.43 -3.15 10.69
CA PRO A 56 5.68 -1.73 10.46
C PRO A 56 7.13 -1.47 10.05
N SER A 57 7.38 -0.28 9.51
CA SER A 57 8.73 0.22 9.22
C SER A 57 9.65 0.21 10.45
N LEU A 58 10.96 0.07 10.23
CA LEU A 58 12.01 0.08 11.25
C LEU A 58 12.94 1.30 11.05
N LEU A 59 12.36 2.50 11.05
CA LEU A 59 13.07 3.75 10.73
C LEU A 59 13.78 3.64 9.37
N SER A 60 15.13 3.60 9.38
CA SER A 60 15.95 3.51 8.17
C SER A 60 16.00 2.11 7.56
N GLN A 61 15.55 1.08 8.28
CA GLN A 61 15.62 -0.33 7.86
C GLN A 61 14.24 -0.86 7.44
N SER A 62 14.26 -1.95 6.67
CA SER A 62 13.09 -2.79 6.40
C SER A 62 13.42 -4.23 6.78
N ILE A 63 12.47 -4.93 7.39
CA ILE A 63 12.59 -6.34 7.76
C ILE A 63 12.81 -7.24 6.53
N ILE A 64 12.38 -6.83 5.34
CA ILE A 64 12.60 -7.56 4.08
C ILE A 64 14.09 -7.74 3.77
N ASN A 65 14.95 -6.86 4.29
CA ASN A 65 16.40 -6.98 4.13
C ASN A 65 17.04 -8.01 5.08
N PHE A 66 16.25 -8.65 5.93
CA PHE A 66 16.66 -9.70 6.87
C PHE A 66 15.82 -10.96 6.63
N PRO A 67 16.13 -11.76 5.59
CA PRO A 67 15.33 -12.92 5.21
C PRO A 67 15.02 -13.88 6.36
N GLU A 68 15.97 -14.11 7.26
CA GLU A 68 15.83 -14.96 8.44
C GLU A 68 14.81 -14.43 9.46
N LYS A 69 14.52 -13.12 9.43
CA LYS A 69 13.53 -12.46 10.26
C LYS A 69 12.19 -12.34 9.54
N SER A 70 12.21 -11.96 8.25
CA SER A 70 10.99 -11.78 7.46
C SER A 70 10.24 -13.08 7.18
N ASP A 71 10.93 -14.22 7.14
CA ASP A 71 10.35 -15.57 7.02
C ASP A 71 9.41 -15.93 8.19
N LYS A 72 9.53 -15.21 9.32
CA LYS A 72 8.70 -15.39 10.52
C LYS A 72 7.49 -14.46 10.56
N LEU A 73 7.17 -13.79 9.46
CA LEU A 73 6.02 -12.89 9.39
C LEU A 73 4.76 -13.67 9.02
N PRO A 74 3.60 -13.29 9.61
CA PRO A 74 2.32 -13.88 9.25
C PRO A 74 1.87 -13.36 7.89
N MET A 75 2.40 -13.94 6.81
CA MET A 75 2.15 -13.49 5.45
C MET A 75 0.65 -13.59 5.11
N MET A 76 0.11 -12.54 4.49
CA MET A 76 -1.30 -12.49 4.10
C MET A 76 -1.70 -13.70 3.24
N SER A 77 -0.82 -14.10 2.32
CA SER A 77 -1.00 -15.27 1.45
C SER A 77 -1.17 -16.58 2.21
N ASP A 78 -0.55 -16.76 3.38
CA ASP A 78 -0.67 -17.98 4.18
C ASP A 78 -2.11 -18.27 4.59
N TYR A 79 -2.86 -17.22 4.95
CA TYR A 79 -4.28 -17.36 5.30
C TYR A 79 -5.09 -17.88 4.11
N PHE A 80 -4.81 -17.37 2.91
CA PHE A 80 -5.50 -17.79 1.68
C PHE A 80 -5.08 -19.21 1.25
N ASN A 81 -3.78 -19.51 1.27
CA ASN A 81 -3.23 -20.84 0.98
C ASN A 81 -3.85 -21.92 1.88
N ARG A 82 -3.89 -21.68 3.21
CA ARG A 82 -4.48 -22.61 4.19
C ARG A 82 -5.99 -22.80 4.03
N ASN A 83 -6.68 -21.85 3.41
CA ASN A 83 -8.11 -21.93 3.10
C ASN A 83 -8.40 -22.36 1.66
N GLY A 84 -7.40 -22.90 0.95
CA GLY A 84 -7.58 -23.55 -0.36
C GLY A 84 -7.72 -22.58 -1.53
N TYR A 85 -7.36 -21.31 -1.35
CA TYR A 85 -7.32 -20.33 -2.44
C TYR A 85 -6.09 -20.57 -3.32
N HIS A 86 -6.22 -20.26 -4.62
CA HIS A 86 -5.08 -20.12 -5.51
C HIS A 86 -4.47 -18.73 -5.36
N THR A 87 -3.20 -18.64 -4.98
CA THR A 87 -2.51 -17.38 -4.69
C THR A 87 -1.55 -17.00 -5.81
N SER A 88 -1.62 -15.74 -6.26
CA SER A 88 -0.72 -15.24 -7.32
C SER A 88 -0.15 -13.85 -6.98
N PHE A 89 1.09 -13.61 -7.37
CA PHE A 89 1.77 -12.31 -7.25
C PHE A 89 2.23 -11.81 -8.62
N TYR A 90 1.85 -10.59 -8.98
CA TYR A 90 2.16 -9.96 -10.27
C TYR A 90 2.95 -8.67 -10.06
N TYR A 91 4.12 -8.61 -10.70
CA TYR A 91 4.97 -7.42 -10.74
C TYR A 91 5.62 -7.27 -12.12
N GLY A 92 5.56 -6.07 -12.69
CA GLY A 92 6.12 -5.80 -14.02
C GLY A 92 7.63 -5.57 -14.04
N GLY A 93 8.26 -5.46 -12.87
CA GLY A 93 9.67 -5.08 -12.72
C GLY A 93 10.58 -6.20 -12.30
N ASP A 94 11.83 -5.85 -11.99
CA ASP A 94 12.82 -6.79 -11.49
C ASP A 94 12.49 -7.22 -10.05
N ILE A 95 12.07 -8.47 -9.88
CA ILE A 95 11.73 -8.99 -8.56
C ILE A 95 12.96 -9.13 -7.65
N ASP A 96 14.17 -9.22 -8.21
CA ASP A 96 15.40 -9.27 -7.40
C ASP A 96 15.74 -7.92 -6.73
N PHE A 97 15.06 -6.82 -7.11
CA PHE A 97 15.26 -5.49 -6.53
C PHE A 97 14.89 -5.43 -5.03
N TYR A 98 15.78 -4.87 -4.20
CA TYR A 98 15.61 -4.69 -2.73
C TYR A 98 15.11 -5.94 -1.97
N ASN A 99 15.62 -7.13 -2.31
CA ASN A 99 15.24 -8.39 -1.65
C ASN A 99 13.74 -8.76 -1.76
N LEU A 100 12.98 -8.10 -2.65
CA LEU A 100 11.56 -8.36 -2.82
C LEU A 100 11.30 -9.82 -3.18
N LYS A 101 12.14 -10.43 -4.02
CA LYS A 101 12.05 -11.85 -4.37
C LYS A 101 12.08 -12.77 -3.16
N SER A 102 12.99 -12.55 -2.21
CA SER A 102 13.05 -13.37 -1.00
C SER A 102 11.74 -13.27 -0.23
N PHE A 103 11.23 -12.04 -0.06
CA PHE A 103 9.98 -11.80 0.66
C PHE A 103 8.74 -12.36 -0.05
N VAL A 104 8.67 -12.26 -1.39
CA VAL A 104 7.58 -12.84 -2.17
C VAL A 104 7.62 -14.37 -2.12
N LEU A 105 8.80 -14.98 -2.22
CA LEU A 105 8.95 -16.44 -2.12
C LEU A 105 8.53 -16.97 -0.74
N GLN A 106 8.84 -16.22 0.34
CA GLN A 106 8.38 -16.53 1.70
C GLN A 106 6.86 -16.50 1.84
N GLY A 107 6.15 -15.73 1.00
CA GLY A 107 4.70 -15.74 0.96
C GLY A 107 4.08 -16.98 0.31
N GLU A 108 4.88 -17.92 -0.21
CA GLU A 108 4.43 -19.18 -0.80
C GLU A 108 3.27 -19.02 -1.83
N TYR A 109 3.34 -17.97 -2.66
CA TYR A 109 2.37 -17.78 -3.73
C TYR A 109 2.46 -18.97 -4.71
N ASN A 110 1.31 -19.48 -5.15
CA ASN A 110 1.28 -20.58 -6.11
C ASN A 110 1.88 -20.17 -7.47
N GLU A 111 1.71 -18.90 -7.84
CA GLU A 111 2.26 -18.32 -9.06
C GLU A 111 2.90 -16.96 -8.77
N VAL A 112 4.08 -16.73 -9.35
CA VAL A 112 4.77 -15.45 -9.29
C VAL A 112 5.13 -15.05 -10.72
N THR A 113 4.62 -13.90 -11.15
CA THR A 113 4.93 -13.28 -12.44
C THR A 113 5.76 -12.02 -12.19
N SER A 114 6.93 -11.96 -12.83
CA SER A 114 7.90 -10.86 -12.78
C SER A 114 8.18 -10.33 -14.19
N GLN A 115 9.04 -9.30 -14.33
CA GLN A 115 9.42 -8.79 -15.66
C GLN A 115 9.84 -9.89 -16.65
N ASN A 116 10.56 -10.92 -16.20
CA ASN A 116 11.14 -11.96 -17.07
C ASN A 116 10.10 -12.85 -17.74
N ASP A 117 8.86 -12.81 -17.27
CA ASP A 117 7.71 -13.53 -17.82
C ASP A 117 7.00 -12.75 -18.93
N PHE A 118 7.52 -11.57 -19.29
CA PHE A 118 7.03 -10.72 -20.37
C PHE A 118 8.01 -10.65 -21.56
N PRO A 119 7.51 -10.41 -22.78
CA PRO A 119 8.33 -10.13 -23.94
C PRO A 119 9.35 -9.03 -23.67
N LYS A 120 10.54 -9.18 -24.24
CA LYS A 120 11.66 -8.24 -24.04
C LYS A 120 11.28 -6.81 -24.41
N GLU A 121 10.50 -6.66 -25.47
CA GLU A 121 10.06 -5.36 -26.00
C GLU A 121 9.22 -4.59 -24.98
N LEU A 122 8.44 -5.29 -24.14
CA LEU A 122 7.63 -4.66 -23.08
C LEU A 122 8.49 -4.28 -21.87
N ARG A 123 9.47 -5.12 -21.51
CA ARG A 123 10.38 -4.87 -20.39
C ARG A 123 11.25 -3.62 -20.60
N GLU A 124 11.58 -3.32 -21.86
CA GLU A 124 12.46 -2.21 -22.22
C GLU A 124 11.68 -0.91 -22.52
N MET A 125 10.35 -0.88 -22.31
CA MET A 125 9.53 0.33 -22.54
C MET A 125 9.69 1.40 -21.46
N SER A 126 10.10 1.00 -20.25
CA SER A 126 10.40 1.91 -19.15
C SER A 126 11.66 1.46 -18.39
N ASN A 127 12.24 2.36 -17.61
CA ASN A 127 13.42 2.06 -16.78
C ASN A 127 13.15 1.00 -15.71
N TRP A 128 11.88 0.81 -15.32
CA TRP A 128 11.47 -0.07 -14.23
C TRP A 128 10.89 -1.41 -14.70
N GLY A 129 10.70 -1.57 -16.00
CA GLY A 129 10.17 -2.79 -16.60
C GLY A 129 8.87 -2.55 -17.36
N VAL A 130 7.94 -3.49 -17.20
CA VAL A 130 6.71 -3.56 -17.98
C VAL A 130 5.69 -2.53 -17.49
N PRO A 131 5.19 -1.62 -18.36
CA PRO A 131 4.19 -0.63 -17.97
C PRO A 131 2.89 -1.25 -17.44
N ASP A 132 2.22 -0.56 -16.52
CA ASP A 132 1.11 -1.08 -15.72
C ASP A 132 -0.06 -1.59 -16.58
N GLY A 133 -0.31 -0.96 -17.74
CA GLY A 133 -1.35 -1.42 -18.67
C GLY A 133 -1.14 -2.86 -19.14
N TYR A 134 0.10 -3.25 -19.44
CA TYR A 134 0.44 -4.61 -19.86
C TYR A 134 0.44 -5.59 -18.68
N LEU A 135 0.84 -5.13 -17.49
CA LEU A 135 0.75 -5.90 -16.26
C LEU A 135 -0.71 -6.27 -15.96
N PHE A 136 -1.63 -5.31 -16.01
CA PHE A 136 -3.05 -5.55 -15.78
C PHE A 136 -3.68 -6.45 -16.85
N GLN A 137 -3.29 -6.30 -18.12
CA GLN A 137 -3.72 -7.21 -19.18
C GLN A 137 -3.27 -8.66 -18.93
N ARG A 138 -2.04 -8.84 -18.42
CA ARG A 138 -1.53 -10.16 -18.03
C ARG A 138 -2.40 -10.80 -16.95
N VAL A 139 -2.73 -10.04 -15.90
CA VAL A 139 -3.61 -10.49 -14.82
C VAL A 139 -4.98 -10.93 -15.36
N LEU A 140 -5.64 -10.09 -16.17
CA LEU A 140 -6.95 -10.42 -16.75
C LEU A 140 -6.94 -11.68 -17.61
N LYS A 141 -5.83 -11.95 -18.31
CA LYS A 141 -5.67 -13.14 -19.13
C LYS A 141 -5.54 -14.42 -18.29
N GLU A 142 -4.95 -14.32 -17.11
CA GLU A 142 -4.58 -15.47 -16.27
C GLU A 142 -5.54 -15.73 -15.11
N ILE A 143 -6.42 -14.79 -14.78
CA ILE A 143 -7.36 -14.91 -13.66
C ILE A 143 -8.44 -16.00 -13.85
N ASP A 144 -8.39 -16.79 -14.91
CA ASP A 144 -9.33 -17.90 -15.12
C ASP A 144 -8.94 -19.13 -14.30
N ASN A 145 -9.37 -19.17 -13.03
CA ASN A 145 -9.08 -20.26 -12.11
C ASN A 145 -10.36 -20.96 -11.61
N PRO A 146 -10.42 -22.31 -11.59
CA PRO A 146 -11.55 -23.04 -11.02
C PRO A 146 -11.64 -22.96 -9.48
N LYS A 147 -10.58 -22.53 -8.79
CA LYS A 147 -10.55 -22.29 -7.33
C LYS A 147 -10.83 -20.81 -7.01
N PRO A 148 -11.29 -20.48 -5.79
CA PRO A 148 -11.23 -19.10 -5.32
C PRO A 148 -9.77 -18.61 -5.34
N PHE A 149 -9.55 -17.33 -5.60
CA PHE A 149 -8.21 -16.78 -5.79
C PHE A 149 -7.91 -15.60 -4.87
N PHE A 150 -6.63 -15.42 -4.58
CA PHE A 150 -6.08 -14.22 -3.94
C PHE A 150 -4.90 -13.74 -4.80
N THR A 151 -5.03 -12.53 -5.34
CA THR A 151 -4.06 -11.99 -6.29
C THR A 151 -3.52 -10.66 -5.80
N VAL A 152 -2.21 -10.58 -5.65
CA VAL A 152 -1.49 -9.33 -5.43
C VAL A 152 -0.98 -8.84 -6.78
N VAL A 153 -1.27 -7.57 -7.09
CA VAL A 153 -0.75 -6.86 -8.26
C VAL A 153 -0.04 -5.63 -7.71
N TYR A 154 1.25 -5.49 -7.99
CA TYR A 154 2.06 -4.35 -7.58
C TYR A 154 2.50 -3.57 -8.82
N THR A 155 2.06 -2.31 -8.92
CA THR A 155 2.36 -1.45 -10.07
C THR A 155 3.77 -0.86 -9.97
N LEU A 156 4.27 -0.25 -11.04
CA LEU A 156 5.60 0.37 -11.06
C LEU A 156 5.70 1.66 -11.87
N SER A 157 4.71 1.97 -12.72
CA SER A 157 4.87 3.02 -13.74
C SER A 157 4.97 4.43 -13.17
N SER A 158 4.53 4.63 -11.92
CA SER A 158 4.66 5.87 -11.15
C SER A 158 5.98 6.03 -10.42
N HIS A 159 6.96 5.13 -10.61
CA HIS A 159 8.29 5.25 -10.03
C HIS A 159 9.15 6.28 -10.81
N THR A 160 10.00 7.04 -10.09
CA THR A 160 10.95 8.01 -10.69
C THR A 160 11.92 7.30 -11.64
N PRO A 161 12.21 7.82 -12.86
CA PRO A 161 12.02 9.18 -13.35
C PRO A 161 10.66 9.45 -14.02
N TYR A 162 9.64 8.61 -13.76
CA TYR A 162 8.26 8.76 -14.22
C TYR A 162 8.11 8.62 -15.75
N ASP A 163 8.89 7.72 -16.34
CA ASP A 163 8.88 7.43 -17.76
C ASP A 163 7.75 6.46 -18.13
N VAL A 164 6.60 7.04 -18.47
CA VAL A 164 5.42 6.31 -18.94
C VAL A 164 5.22 6.47 -20.45
N PRO A 165 4.66 5.46 -21.14
CA PRO A 165 4.57 5.45 -22.61
C PRO A 165 3.56 6.46 -23.18
N VAL A 166 2.68 7.03 -22.36
CA VAL A 166 1.65 7.97 -22.79
C VAL A 166 1.73 9.26 -21.97
N GLN A 167 1.79 10.40 -22.67
CA GLN A 167 1.71 11.71 -22.04
C GLN A 167 0.25 12.18 -22.00
N MET A 168 -0.36 12.11 -20.83
CA MET A 168 -1.70 12.62 -20.53
C MET A 168 -1.66 14.05 -19.98
N ILE A 169 -0.60 14.38 -19.24
CA ILE A 169 -0.34 15.69 -18.65
C ILE A 169 0.91 16.29 -19.30
N LYS A 170 0.76 17.51 -19.82
CA LYS A 170 1.86 18.24 -20.46
C LYS A 170 2.76 18.87 -19.41
N GLY A 171 4.07 18.76 -19.63
CA GLY A 171 5.08 19.40 -18.80
C GLY A 171 6.35 18.55 -18.72
N SER A 172 7.43 19.18 -18.25
CA SER A 172 8.74 18.54 -18.10
C SER A 172 9.34 18.69 -16.70
N SER A 173 8.67 19.44 -15.81
CA SER A 173 9.05 19.49 -14.38
C SER A 173 8.88 18.12 -13.73
N ASN A 174 9.58 17.90 -12.62
CA ASN A 174 9.46 16.67 -11.84
C ASN A 174 8.00 16.40 -11.41
N GLU A 175 7.34 17.43 -10.89
CA GLU A 175 5.91 17.40 -10.53
C GLU A 175 5.02 17.03 -11.73
N ALA A 176 5.20 17.67 -12.90
CA ALA A 176 4.37 17.37 -14.07
C ALA A 176 4.57 15.94 -14.58
N LYS A 177 5.81 15.42 -14.53
CA LYS A 177 6.10 14.03 -14.88
C LYS A 177 5.52 13.06 -13.87
N PHE A 178 5.62 13.35 -12.57
CA PHE A 178 5.01 12.56 -11.51
C PHE A 178 3.50 12.49 -11.69
N LEU A 179 2.82 13.64 -11.80
CA LEU A 179 1.38 13.71 -12.06
C LEU A 179 0.98 12.97 -13.35
N ASN A 180 1.78 13.06 -14.42
CA ASN A 180 1.56 12.32 -15.65
C ASN A 180 1.62 10.80 -15.45
N SER A 181 2.59 10.33 -14.66
CA SER A 181 2.72 8.90 -14.36
C SER A 181 1.55 8.37 -13.53
N LEU A 182 1.07 9.16 -12.56
CA LEU A 182 -0.12 8.82 -11.78
C LEU A 182 -1.37 8.75 -12.67
N ALA A 183 -1.56 9.72 -13.58
CA ALA A 183 -2.66 9.71 -14.53
C ALA A 183 -2.60 8.50 -15.47
N TYR A 184 -1.40 8.10 -15.89
CA TYR A 184 -1.20 6.88 -16.68
C TYR A 184 -1.62 5.63 -15.92
N THR A 185 -1.10 5.41 -14.70
CA THR A 185 -1.46 4.26 -13.86
C THR A 185 -2.94 4.25 -13.51
N ASP A 186 -3.55 5.40 -13.20
CA ASP A 186 -4.99 5.55 -12.96
C ASP A 186 -5.82 5.13 -14.19
N SER A 187 -5.42 5.54 -15.39
CA SER A 187 -6.08 5.11 -16.63
C SER A 187 -5.98 3.60 -16.83
N CYS A 188 -4.81 3.01 -16.60
CA CYS A 188 -4.61 1.56 -16.72
C CYS A 188 -5.46 0.79 -15.70
N LEU A 189 -5.58 1.30 -14.47
CA LEU A 189 -6.46 0.73 -13.45
C LEU A 189 -7.94 0.84 -13.83
N GLY A 190 -8.35 1.97 -14.42
CA GLY A 190 -9.70 2.17 -14.95
C GLY A 190 -10.04 1.16 -16.04
N ASP A 191 -9.11 0.94 -16.98
CA ASP A 191 -9.24 -0.07 -18.03
C ASP A 191 -9.35 -1.48 -17.43
N PHE A 192 -8.46 -1.83 -16.49
CA PHE A 192 -8.48 -3.11 -15.79
C PHE A 192 -9.81 -3.38 -15.12
N ILE A 193 -10.35 -2.43 -14.35
CA ILE A 193 -11.60 -2.62 -13.61
C ILE A 193 -12.80 -2.68 -14.56
N ARG A 194 -12.81 -1.88 -15.64
CA ARG A 194 -13.87 -1.96 -16.66
C ARG A 194 -13.93 -3.34 -17.30
N ASP A 195 -12.77 -3.91 -17.63
CA ASP A 195 -12.69 -5.21 -18.28
C ASP A 195 -12.94 -6.34 -17.27
N PHE A 196 -12.44 -6.21 -16.04
CA PHE A 196 -12.68 -7.18 -14.95
C PHE A 196 -14.17 -7.30 -14.60
N LYS A 197 -14.92 -6.18 -14.63
CA LYS A 197 -16.38 -6.16 -14.44
C LYS A 197 -17.16 -7.02 -15.44
N GLN A 198 -16.58 -7.33 -16.60
CA GLN A 198 -17.20 -8.17 -17.63
C GLN A 198 -16.94 -9.67 -17.41
N THR A 199 -16.07 -10.01 -16.46
CA THR A 199 -15.75 -11.41 -16.15
C THR A 199 -16.80 -12.02 -15.21
N LYS A 200 -16.89 -13.36 -15.22
CA LYS A 200 -17.72 -14.13 -14.27
C LYS A 200 -17.30 -13.96 -12.80
N TYR A 201 -16.13 -13.36 -12.54
CA TYR A 201 -15.55 -13.23 -11.20
C TYR A 201 -16.00 -11.95 -10.48
N TRP A 202 -16.45 -10.92 -11.21
CA TRP A 202 -16.74 -9.61 -10.63
C TRP A 202 -17.67 -9.67 -9.42
N ASP A 203 -18.80 -10.38 -9.55
CA ASP A 203 -19.86 -10.43 -8.54
C ASP A 203 -19.41 -11.04 -7.21
N ASN A 204 -18.35 -11.85 -7.22
CA ASN A 204 -17.83 -12.57 -6.06
C ASN A 204 -16.38 -12.20 -5.72
N THR A 205 -15.90 -11.03 -6.16
CA THR A 205 -14.54 -10.56 -5.85
C THR A 205 -14.57 -9.30 -4.99
N LEU A 206 -13.79 -9.29 -3.91
CA LEU A 206 -13.35 -8.08 -3.21
C LEU A 206 -12.07 -7.57 -3.88
N LEU A 207 -12.09 -6.33 -4.36
CA LEU A 207 -10.89 -5.63 -4.82
C LEU A 207 -10.47 -4.64 -3.74
N ILE A 208 -9.23 -4.78 -3.28
CA ILE A 208 -8.60 -3.83 -2.35
C ILE A 208 -7.53 -3.06 -3.12
N ILE A 209 -7.63 -1.73 -3.10
CA ILE A 209 -6.66 -0.83 -3.72
C ILE A 209 -6.03 -0.01 -2.59
N THR A 210 -4.71 -0.07 -2.48
CA THR A 210 -3.92 0.73 -1.54
C THR A 210 -2.61 1.14 -2.19
N SER A 211 -1.83 2.00 -1.55
CA SER A 211 -0.45 2.30 -1.95
C SER A 211 0.57 1.66 -1.00
N ASP A 212 1.78 1.41 -1.52
CA ASP A 212 2.95 1.00 -0.76
C ASP A 212 3.52 2.14 0.09
N HIS A 213 3.46 3.38 -0.39
CA HIS A 213 3.76 4.58 0.39
C HIS A 213 3.22 5.85 -0.30
N GLY A 214 3.12 6.94 0.46
CA GLY A 214 2.88 8.25 -0.14
C GLY A 214 4.14 8.83 -0.77
N ALA A 215 4.00 9.97 -1.45
CA ALA A 215 5.10 10.67 -2.11
C ALA A 215 5.20 12.09 -1.58
N LEU A 216 6.41 12.68 -1.60
CA LEU A 216 6.60 14.11 -1.29
C LEU A 216 5.96 14.99 -2.38
N GLU A 217 6.06 14.55 -3.63
CA GLU A 217 5.38 15.16 -4.74
C GLU A 217 3.89 14.74 -4.77
N PRO A 218 2.99 15.59 -5.26
CA PRO A 218 3.15 17.04 -5.34
C PRO A 218 3.13 17.66 -3.92
N GLY A 219 3.87 18.75 -3.72
CA GLY A 219 4.00 19.45 -2.43
C GLY A 219 2.82 20.37 -2.05
N PRO A 220 2.87 21.09 -0.92
CA PRO A 220 4.05 21.35 -0.09
C PRO A 220 4.04 20.55 1.23
N THR A 221 4.12 19.22 1.17
CA THR A 221 4.26 18.38 2.37
C THR A 221 5.72 17.99 2.59
N GLU A 222 6.20 18.06 3.83
CA GLU A 222 7.52 17.61 4.23
C GLU A 222 7.54 16.12 4.62
N ILE A 223 8.73 15.49 4.61
CA ILE A 223 8.88 14.06 4.93
C ILE A 223 8.50 13.70 6.37
N ILE A 224 8.37 14.68 7.24
CA ILE A 224 7.98 14.50 8.65
C ILE A 224 6.48 14.66 8.87
N GLU A 225 5.75 15.20 7.89
CA GLU A 225 4.32 15.48 8.00
C GLU A 225 3.49 14.21 7.81
N PRO A 226 2.47 13.96 8.66
CA PRO A 226 1.57 12.82 8.52
C PRO A 226 0.87 12.77 7.15
N ALA A 227 0.56 13.93 6.57
CA ALA A 227 -0.07 14.06 5.25
C ALA A 227 0.77 13.43 4.12
N THR A 228 2.09 13.34 4.28
CA THR A 228 2.99 12.64 3.34
C THR A 228 2.76 11.13 3.35
N TYR A 229 2.27 10.57 4.47
CA TYR A 229 2.05 9.15 4.66
C TYR A 229 0.59 8.74 4.49
N GLN A 230 -0.33 9.69 4.33
CA GLN A 230 -1.74 9.37 4.04
C GLN A 230 -1.87 8.80 2.62
N ILE A 231 -2.30 7.55 2.56
CA ILE A 231 -2.42 6.76 1.33
C ILE A 231 -3.87 6.29 1.13
N PRO A 232 -4.31 6.06 -0.11
CA PRO A 232 -5.65 5.56 -0.33
C PRO A 232 -5.78 4.15 0.24
N LEU A 233 -6.93 3.85 0.83
CA LEU A 233 -7.41 2.49 0.98
C LEU A 233 -8.87 2.44 0.53
N ILE A 234 -9.12 1.63 -0.49
CA ILE A 234 -10.40 1.50 -1.17
C ILE A 234 -10.77 0.02 -1.23
N TRP A 235 -11.94 -0.33 -0.71
CA TRP A 235 -12.54 -1.64 -0.82
C TRP A 235 -13.73 -1.57 -1.79
N THR A 236 -13.60 -2.23 -2.94
CA THR A 236 -14.58 -2.24 -4.03
C THR A 236 -14.79 -3.66 -4.56
N GLY A 237 -15.49 -3.83 -5.67
CA GLY A 237 -15.81 -5.14 -6.25
C GLY A 237 -17.27 -5.52 -6.07
N GLY A 238 -17.72 -6.57 -6.76
CA GLY A 238 -19.14 -6.95 -6.80
C GLY A 238 -19.71 -7.39 -5.46
N VAL A 239 -18.86 -7.76 -4.49
CA VAL A 239 -19.26 -8.12 -3.12
C VAL A 239 -19.58 -6.91 -2.23
N VAL A 240 -19.11 -5.71 -2.59
CA VAL A 240 -19.37 -4.48 -1.80
C VAL A 240 -20.77 -3.97 -2.12
N LYS A 241 -21.70 -4.14 -1.16
CA LYS A 241 -23.11 -3.73 -1.32
C LYS A 241 -23.46 -2.39 -0.66
N ASN A 242 -22.70 -2.01 0.37
CA ASN A 242 -22.93 -0.80 1.15
C ASN A 242 -21.67 0.07 1.08
N PRO A 243 -21.54 0.94 0.06
CA PRO A 243 -20.45 1.90 0.00
C PRO A 243 -20.54 2.89 1.17
N GLY A 244 -19.41 3.47 1.55
CA GLY A 244 -19.34 4.36 2.70
C GLY A 244 -17.93 4.84 3.01
N VAL A 245 -17.83 5.76 3.97
CA VAL A 245 -16.55 6.32 4.41
C VAL A 245 -16.28 5.88 5.84
N ILE A 246 -15.10 5.31 6.07
CA ILE A 246 -14.65 4.86 7.40
C ILE A 246 -13.50 5.77 7.84
N HIS A 247 -13.78 6.69 8.76
CA HIS A 247 -12.83 7.69 9.27
C HIS A 247 -11.89 7.17 10.36
N LYS A 248 -11.86 5.86 10.62
CA LYS A 248 -10.97 5.29 11.62
C LYS A 248 -9.51 5.43 11.18
N ILE A 249 -8.66 5.90 12.09
CA ILE A 249 -7.22 5.96 11.88
C ILE A 249 -6.67 4.54 11.90
N GLY A 250 -5.84 4.22 10.92
CA GLY A 250 -5.10 2.97 10.82
C GLY A 250 -3.92 3.05 9.89
N GLY A 251 -3.06 2.04 9.96
CA GLY A 251 -1.88 1.92 9.10
C GLY A 251 -1.88 0.64 8.27
N GLN A 252 -0.96 0.57 7.31
CA GLN A 252 -0.71 -0.64 6.51
C GLN A 252 -0.67 -1.96 7.31
N PRO A 253 -0.05 -2.04 8.51
CA PRO A 253 -0.05 -3.28 9.30
C PRO A 253 -1.45 -3.80 9.67
N ASP A 254 -2.47 -2.96 9.66
CA ASP A 254 -3.84 -3.31 10.03
C ASP A 254 -4.60 -4.02 8.92
N LEU A 255 -4.13 -3.94 7.67
CA LEU A 255 -4.88 -4.44 6.51
C LEU A 255 -5.14 -5.95 6.60
N THR A 256 -4.09 -6.74 6.84
CA THR A 256 -4.20 -8.20 6.93
C THR A 256 -5.11 -8.64 8.08
N PRO A 257 -4.91 -8.25 9.35
CA PRO A 257 -5.78 -8.68 10.44
C PRO A 257 -7.24 -8.22 10.25
N THR A 258 -7.47 -7.04 9.68
CA THR A 258 -8.81 -6.57 9.33
C THR A 258 -9.45 -7.49 8.28
N LEU A 259 -8.73 -7.77 7.19
CA LEU A 259 -9.22 -8.61 6.09
C LEU A 259 -9.53 -10.04 6.55
N VAL A 260 -8.59 -10.67 7.27
CA VAL A 260 -8.71 -12.05 7.79
C VAL A 260 -9.95 -12.19 8.67
N LYS A 261 -10.24 -11.20 9.52
CA LYS A 261 -11.47 -11.18 10.32
C LYS A 261 -12.74 -11.03 9.49
N GLN A 262 -12.73 -10.25 8.41
CA GLN A 262 -13.90 -10.14 7.52
C GLN A 262 -14.20 -11.45 6.78
N PHE A 263 -13.18 -12.28 6.52
CA PHE A 263 -13.37 -13.66 6.05
C PHE A 263 -13.88 -14.63 7.14
N GLY A 264 -14.02 -14.17 8.39
CA GLY A 264 -14.40 -15.01 9.53
C GLY A 264 -13.27 -15.91 10.04
N TRP A 265 -12.04 -15.67 9.59
CA TRP A 265 -10.86 -16.42 10.02
C TRP A 265 -10.25 -15.81 11.29
N LYS A 266 -9.49 -16.62 12.02
CA LYS A 266 -8.76 -16.16 13.20
C LYS A 266 -7.41 -15.59 12.75
N PRO A 267 -7.12 -14.29 12.95
CA PRO A 267 -5.79 -13.77 12.71
C PRO A 267 -4.80 -14.41 13.67
N GLU A 268 -3.58 -14.68 13.18
CA GLU A 268 -2.44 -14.92 14.06
C GLU A 268 -2.23 -13.69 14.94
N ALA A 269 -1.57 -13.90 16.08
CA ALA A 269 -1.28 -12.80 16.99
C ALA A 269 -0.32 -11.82 16.29
N SER A 270 -0.87 -10.73 15.76
CA SER A 270 -0.08 -9.59 15.29
C SER A 270 0.15 -8.66 16.48
N VAL A 271 1.40 -8.29 16.67
CA VAL A 271 1.81 -7.36 17.74
C VAL A 271 1.50 -5.92 17.36
N PHE A 272 1.54 -5.60 16.06
CA PHE A 272 1.46 -4.22 15.56
C PHE A 272 0.19 -3.94 14.76
N GLY A 273 -0.30 -4.91 14.00
CA GLY A 273 -1.51 -4.79 13.20
C GLY A 273 -2.76 -5.16 13.99
N HIS A 274 -3.79 -4.34 13.90
CA HIS A 274 -5.06 -4.55 14.56
C HIS A 274 -6.24 -4.52 13.57
N ASP A 275 -7.42 -4.89 14.06
CA ASP A 275 -8.63 -4.83 13.25
C ASP A 275 -9.15 -3.40 13.18
N LEU A 276 -8.87 -2.74 12.06
CA LEU A 276 -9.23 -1.36 11.75
C LEU A 276 -10.70 -1.05 12.03
N LEU A 277 -11.60 -2.04 11.94
CA LEU A 277 -13.04 -1.81 12.13
C LEU A 277 -13.46 -1.86 13.60
N THR A 278 -12.70 -2.51 14.50
CA THR A 278 -13.16 -2.79 15.87
C THR A 278 -12.24 -2.29 16.98
N THR A 279 -10.96 -2.02 16.72
CA THR A 279 -9.99 -1.58 17.74
C THR A 279 -9.84 -0.05 17.80
N PRO A 280 -9.18 0.49 18.85
CA PRO A 280 -8.78 1.89 18.91
C PRO A 280 -7.91 2.28 17.72
N SER A 281 -8.01 3.54 17.32
CA SER A 281 -7.51 4.07 16.06
C SER A 281 -6.17 4.79 16.25
N TYR A 282 -5.08 4.17 15.80
CA TYR A 282 -3.78 4.83 15.69
C TYR A 282 -3.06 4.43 14.41
N ALA A 283 -2.07 5.22 14.00
CA ALA A 283 -1.12 4.84 12.96
C ALA A 283 0.28 5.31 13.32
N PHE A 284 1.30 4.51 13.01
CA PHE A 284 2.71 4.91 13.09
C PHE A 284 3.30 5.03 11.70
N TYR A 285 4.12 6.06 11.50
CA TYR A 285 4.92 6.24 10.29
C TYR A 285 6.37 6.57 10.66
N MET A 286 7.31 6.12 9.84
CA MET A 286 8.73 6.27 10.15
C MET A 286 9.55 6.67 8.92
N CYS A 287 10.52 7.54 9.15
CA CYS A 287 11.55 7.91 8.19
C CYS A 287 12.93 7.96 8.86
N ASP A 288 13.95 8.34 8.10
CA ASP A 288 15.33 8.26 8.58
C ASP A 288 15.62 9.30 9.69
N SER A 289 14.92 10.45 9.69
CA SER A 289 15.09 11.50 10.70
C SER A 289 14.27 11.27 11.97
N GLY A 290 13.33 10.33 11.98
CA GLY A 290 12.41 10.17 13.11
C GLY A 290 11.20 9.31 12.82
N TRP A 291 10.26 9.36 13.75
CA TRP A 291 9.02 8.59 13.70
C TRP A 291 7.87 9.47 14.15
N GLY A 292 6.69 9.26 13.57
CA GLY A 292 5.48 9.92 13.98
C GLY A 292 4.35 8.95 14.21
N TYR A 293 3.32 9.44 14.89
CA TYR A 293 2.10 8.70 15.12
C TYR A 293 0.89 9.62 15.10
N VAL A 294 -0.23 9.04 14.70
CA VAL A 294 -1.51 9.72 14.57
C VAL A 294 -2.53 8.98 15.43
N THR A 295 -3.31 9.76 16.17
CA THR A 295 -4.36 9.31 17.11
C THR A 295 -5.54 10.26 17.02
N ASP A 296 -6.66 9.92 17.67
CA ASP A 296 -7.80 10.82 17.77
C ASP A 296 -7.45 12.12 18.53
N GLU A 297 -6.41 12.09 19.38
CA GLU A 297 -5.94 13.22 20.17
C GLU A 297 -5.02 14.18 19.39
N GLY A 298 -4.34 13.70 18.34
CA GLY A 298 -3.43 14.53 17.56
C GLY A 298 -2.43 13.76 16.70
N GLU A 299 -1.59 14.56 16.04
CA GLU A 299 -0.57 14.12 15.10
C GLU A 299 0.80 14.66 15.54
N PHE A 300 1.73 13.74 15.78
CA PHE A 300 3.02 14.05 16.40
C PHE A 300 4.16 13.37 15.63
N PHE A 301 5.31 14.03 15.59
CA PHE A 301 6.55 13.48 15.05
C PHE A 301 7.71 13.74 16.01
N TYR A 302 8.42 12.69 16.41
CA TYR A 302 9.64 12.80 17.19
C TYR A 302 10.83 12.92 16.23
N ASP A 303 11.46 14.09 16.21
CA ASP A 303 12.69 14.33 15.44
C ASP A 303 13.90 13.89 16.26
N GLN A 304 14.66 12.93 15.72
CA GLN A 304 15.84 12.40 16.42
C GLN A 304 16.98 13.42 16.51
N ASN A 305 17.02 14.41 15.63
CA ASN A 305 18.08 15.41 15.63
C ASN A 305 17.90 16.42 16.77
N SER A 306 16.68 16.92 16.97
CA SER A 306 16.35 17.80 18.10
C SER A 306 16.10 17.04 19.40
N GLY A 307 15.67 15.78 19.33
CA GLY A 307 15.26 15.00 20.49
C GLY A 307 13.93 15.44 21.09
N ASP A 308 13.06 16.09 20.29
CA ASP A 308 11.78 16.63 20.73
C ASP A 308 10.65 16.36 19.70
N PHE A 309 9.41 16.59 20.12
CA PHE A 309 8.24 16.44 19.27
C PHE A 309 7.92 17.69 18.47
N ILE A 310 7.55 17.46 17.21
CA ILE A 310 6.87 18.40 16.32
C ILE A 310 5.38 18.02 16.31
N HIS A 311 4.52 19.02 16.43
CA HIS A 311 3.07 18.87 16.48
C HIS A 311 2.46 19.39 15.18
N PHE A 312 1.60 18.59 14.53
CA PHE A 312 0.95 18.98 13.27
C PHE A 312 -0.55 19.29 13.41
N SER A 313 -1.19 18.88 14.51
CA SER A 313 -2.64 19.08 14.72
C SER A 313 -3.02 20.54 15.02
N SER A 314 -4.26 20.90 14.70
CA SER A 314 -4.91 22.18 15.05
C SER A 314 -5.47 22.23 16.49
N THR A 315 -5.35 21.16 17.28
CA THR A 315 -5.75 21.16 18.69
C THR A 315 -4.59 21.66 19.54
N GLU A 316 -4.53 22.98 19.76
CA GLU A 316 -3.45 23.72 20.46
C GLU A 316 -3.03 23.14 21.83
N ASN A 317 -3.79 22.21 22.42
CA ASN A 317 -3.53 21.62 23.74
C ASN A 317 -3.19 20.12 23.72
N ALA A 318 -3.14 19.47 22.56
CA ALA A 318 -2.80 18.06 22.47
C ALA A 318 -1.32 17.84 22.83
N LYS A 319 -1.07 16.96 23.79
CA LYS A 319 0.30 16.58 24.22
C LYS A 319 0.61 15.18 23.72
N PRO A 320 1.84 14.92 23.24
CA PRO A 320 2.23 13.59 22.86
C PRO A 320 2.20 12.65 24.07
N ASP A 321 1.62 11.47 23.90
CA ASP A 321 1.76 10.36 24.84
C ASP A 321 3.10 9.65 24.57
N PHE A 322 4.11 10.05 25.35
CA PHE A 322 5.44 9.49 25.22
C PHE A 322 5.54 8.04 25.68
N ASP A 323 4.71 7.63 26.65
CA ASP A 323 4.74 6.27 27.18
C ASP A 323 4.13 5.30 26.17
N PHE A 324 3.04 5.68 25.50
CA PHE A 324 2.47 4.93 24.38
C PHE A 324 3.50 4.74 23.27
N ALA A 325 4.10 5.85 22.80
CA ALA A 325 5.01 5.78 21.67
C ALA A 325 6.32 5.03 21.99
N LYS A 326 6.90 5.23 23.18
CA LYS A 326 8.04 4.46 23.64
C LYS A 326 7.72 2.97 23.77
N SER A 327 6.55 2.63 24.28
CA SER A 327 6.13 1.23 24.43
C SER A 327 6.03 0.55 23.06
N TYR A 328 5.44 1.22 22.08
CA TYR A 328 5.36 0.72 20.70
C TYR A 328 6.76 0.45 20.12
N LEU A 329 7.67 1.42 20.22
CA LEU A 329 9.02 1.31 19.68
C LEU A 329 9.88 0.28 20.41
N GLN A 330 9.75 0.16 21.73
CA GLN A 330 10.43 -0.86 22.52
C GLN A 330 9.97 -2.25 22.10
N VAL A 331 8.66 -2.45 21.96
CA VAL A 331 8.08 -3.72 21.52
C VAL A 331 8.53 -4.05 20.09
N LEU A 332 8.54 -3.07 19.20
CA LEU A 332 9.03 -3.23 17.82
C LEU A 332 10.50 -3.63 17.76
N HIS A 333 11.35 -2.93 18.51
CA HIS A 333 12.77 -3.26 18.59
C HIS A 333 13.01 -4.67 19.16
N ASP A 334 12.33 -5.02 20.26
CA ASP A 334 12.50 -6.33 20.89
C ASP A 334 11.95 -7.48 20.03
N ASP A 335 10.85 -7.26 19.33
CA ASP A 335 10.32 -8.22 18.37
C ASP A 335 11.29 -8.43 17.20
N PHE A 336 11.83 -7.35 16.62
CA PHE A 336 12.84 -7.42 15.57
C PHE A 336 14.08 -8.19 16.00
N LEU A 337 14.55 -8.03 17.25
CA LEU A 337 15.70 -8.77 17.77
C LEU A 337 15.41 -10.26 18.03
N LYS A 338 14.16 -10.63 18.35
CA LYS A 338 13.76 -12.02 18.65
C LYS A 338 13.46 -12.84 17.40
N LYS A 339 12.96 -12.20 16.33
CA LYS A 339 12.92 -12.82 15.00
C LYS A 339 14.35 -13.09 14.54
#